data_AF-A0A061QJ77-F1
#
_entry.id   AF-A0A061QJ77-F1
#
_cell.length_a   1.000
_cell.length_b   1.000
_cell.length_c   1.000
_cell.angle_alpha   90.00
_cell.angle_beta   90.00
_cell.angle_gamma   90.00
#
_symmetry.space_group_name_H-M   'P 1'
#
loop_
_entity.id
_entity.type
_entity.pdbx_description
1 polymer ?
#
loop_
_entity_poly.entity_id
_entity_poly.type
_entity_poly.pdbx_seq_one_letter_code
_entity_poly.pdbx_strand_id
1 'polypeptide(L)'
;MVLKRAAGKRKSRPTETDSVSGRDGKAKKADEFRGEEADETAQLPSSSDSEDSSVVYIGHIPHGFYEKELKGFFSQFGDVERWRVSRNKRTGRSKGYAFVKFEHPEVAKIAAEAMDGYHMFKQSLKCQVMKKRDVHPELFNKSNKVLEMKPWRKIEAEQHNKQRTPEQAQQRNLRAIKRDKRRLQQIQSAGLDFEYESLQEKLPKGPTHKKF
;
A
#
# COMPACT_ATOMS: atom_id res chain seq x y z
N MET A 1 39.15 -43.20 -18.06
CA MET A 1 40.08 -42.87 -16.95
C MET A 1 39.39 -41.89 -16.01
N VAL A 2 39.14 -42.32 -14.78
CA VAL A 2 38.49 -41.51 -13.74
C VAL A 2 39.56 -40.66 -13.07
N LEU A 3 39.47 -39.34 -13.19
CA LEU A 3 40.31 -38.39 -12.46
C LEU A 3 39.45 -37.59 -11.47
N LYS A 4 39.65 -37.87 -10.18
CA LYS A 4 39.15 -37.04 -9.06
C LYS A 4 40.14 -35.91 -8.80
N ARG A 5 39.64 -34.67 -8.64
CA ARG A 5 40.22 -33.49 -7.97
C ARG A 5 39.22 -32.33 -8.18
N ALA A 6 39.01 -31.35 -7.32
CA ALA A 6 39.27 -31.08 -5.91
C ALA A 6 38.39 -29.85 -5.58
N ALA A 7 37.88 -29.73 -4.35
CA ALA A 7 37.02 -28.62 -3.96
C ALA A 7 37.81 -27.30 -3.88
N GLY A 8 37.52 -26.37 -4.79
CA GLY A 8 38.08 -25.01 -4.84
C GLY A 8 37.13 -23.98 -4.24
N LYS A 9 37.62 -23.26 -3.23
CA LYS A 9 37.00 -22.17 -2.45
C LYS A 9 36.29 -21.13 -3.33
N ARG A 10 34.99 -20.91 -3.09
CA ARG A 10 34.21 -19.78 -3.65
C ARG A 10 34.76 -18.47 -3.11
N LYS A 11 35.44 -17.68 -3.94
CA LYS A 11 35.71 -16.26 -3.66
C LYS A 11 34.45 -15.45 -4.00
N SER A 12 34.03 -14.63 -3.04
CA SER A 12 32.92 -13.68 -3.13
C SER A 12 33.14 -12.68 -4.28
N ARG A 13 32.06 -12.35 -4.97
CA ARG A 13 32.03 -11.36 -6.06
C ARG A 13 31.86 -9.96 -5.44
N PRO A 14 32.74 -8.99 -5.70
CA PRO A 14 32.56 -7.63 -5.21
C PRO A 14 31.45 -6.92 -6.01
N THR A 15 30.58 -6.22 -5.29
CA THR A 15 29.60 -5.27 -5.82
C THR A 15 30.29 -3.94 -6.08
N GLU A 16 30.56 -3.63 -7.34
CA GLU A 16 30.95 -2.28 -7.76
C GLU A 16 29.72 -1.39 -7.80
N THR A 17 29.74 -0.38 -6.95
CA THR A 17 28.82 0.76 -6.93
C THR A 17 29.51 1.86 -7.71
N ASP A 18 29.01 2.19 -8.89
CA ASP A 18 29.47 3.38 -9.62
C ASP A 18 28.56 4.56 -9.27
N SER A 19 29.04 5.33 -8.29
CA SER A 19 28.76 6.75 -8.14
C SER A 19 29.58 7.52 -9.17
N VAL A 20 28.94 8.29 -10.06
CA VAL A 20 29.60 9.35 -10.83
C VAL A 20 28.94 10.68 -10.53
N SER A 21 29.79 11.55 -9.98
CA SER A 21 29.65 12.98 -9.76
C SER A 21 30.11 13.77 -11.00
N GLY A 22 29.63 15.01 -11.13
CA GLY A 22 30.06 16.01 -12.12
C GLY A 22 28.86 16.86 -12.57
N ARG A 23 28.49 17.92 -11.84
CA ARG A 23 28.99 19.32 -11.94
C ARG A 23 28.82 19.94 -13.32
N ASP A 24 27.79 20.78 -13.43
CA ASP A 24 27.81 21.96 -14.28
C ASP A 24 27.21 23.13 -13.51
N GLY A 25 27.96 24.22 -13.43
CA GLY A 25 27.63 25.41 -12.66
C GLY A 25 26.80 26.41 -13.45
N LYS A 26 25.92 27.12 -12.74
CA LYS A 26 25.50 28.46 -13.13
C LYS A 26 25.36 29.30 -11.87
N ALA A 27 26.21 30.31 -11.77
CA ALA A 27 26.25 31.27 -10.68
C ALA A 27 25.51 32.57 -11.06
N LYS A 28 25.24 33.36 -10.02
CA LYS A 28 24.70 34.74 -9.93
C LYS A 28 23.17 34.76 -9.79
N LYS A 29 22.58 35.35 -8.75
CA LYS A 29 22.98 36.53 -7.96
C LYS A 29 22.31 36.49 -6.57
N ALA A 30 23.07 36.83 -5.53
CA ALA A 30 22.58 37.14 -4.19
C ALA A 30 22.45 38.67 -4.04
N ASP A 31 21.46 39.13 -3.29
CA ASP A 31 21.51 40.38 -2.55
C ASP A 31 20.59 40.27 -1.32
N GLU A 32 20.99 40.95 -0.25
CA GLU A 32 20.68 40.70 1.15
C GLU A 32 19.48 41.51 1.70
N PHE A 33 19.01 41.04 2.87
CA PHE A 33 18.63 41.83 4.05
C PHE A 33 17.14 42.21 4.33
N ARG A 34 16.68 41.63 5.46
CA ARG A 34 16.05 42.28 6.65
C ARG A 34 14.55 42.57 6.68
N GLY A 35 13.93 42.09 7.77
CA GLY A 35 12.80 42.76 8.41
C GLY A 35 11.77 41.83 9.04
N GLU A 36 11.74 41.79 10.38
CA GLU A 36 10.61 41.40 11.21
C GLU A 36 9.38 42.29 10.94
N GLU A 37 8.17 41.73 11.02
CA GLU A 37 7.01 42.20 11.82
C GLU A 37 5.68 41.67 11.25
N ALA A 38 4.88 41.13 12.17
CA ALA A 38 3.43 40.92 12.22
C ALA A 38 2.56 41.10 10.95
N ASP A 39 1.85 40.03 10.58
CA ASP A 39 0.40 40.16 10.30
C ASP A 39 -0.35 39.07 11.06
N GLU A 40 -0.85 39.52 12.21
CA GLU A 40 -1.80 38.85 13.08
C GLU A 40 -3.18 38.89 12.39
N THR A 41 -3.40 38.04 11.39
CA THR A 41 -4.75 37.77 10.92
C THR A 41 -5.40 36.78 11.89
N ALA A 42 -6.01 37.36 12.92
CA ALA A 42 -6.83 36.73 13.93
C ALA A 42 -7.84 35.75 13.31
N GLN A 43 -7.48 34.47 13.25
CA GLN A 43 -8.47 33.40 13.27
C GLN A 43 -8.96 33.29 14.71
N LEU A 44 -10.05 34.01 14.99
CA LEU A 44 -10.91 33.77 16.13
C LEU A 44 -11.09 32.24 16.28
N PRO A 45 -10.85 31.65 17.47
CA PRO A 45 -11.32 30.30 17.71
C PRO A 45 -12.84 30.37 17.69
N SER A 46 -13.44 29.99 16.56
CA SER A 46 -14.89 29.87 16.42
C SER A 46 -15.35 28.88 17.47
N SER A 47 -15.97 29.37 18.54
CA SER A 47 -16.48 28.66 19.71
C SER A 47 -17.62 27.69 19.33
N SER A 48 -17.30 26.69 18.51
CA SER A 48 -18.13 25.55 18.12
C SER A 48 -17.30 24.25 18.09
N ASP A 49 -16.20 24.23 18.86
CA ASP A 49 -15.25 23.11 19.01
C ASP A 49 -15.82 21.94 19.83
N SER A 50 -16.98 22.15 20.44
CA SER A 50 -17.56 21.31 21.48
C SER A 50 -18.96 20.79 21.11
N GLU A 51 -19.22 20.57 19.82
CA GLU A 51 -20.38 19.79 19.41
C GLU A 51 -20.00 18.31 19.33
N ASP A 52 -20.45 17.55 20.32
CA ASP A 52 -20.44 16.10 20.30
C ASP A 52 -21.17 15.60 19.04
N SER A 53 -20.58 14.64 18.33
CA SER A 53 -21.25 14.04 17.17
C SER A 53 -22.22 12.96 17.57
N SER A 54 -23.17 12.65 16.69
CA SER A 54 -23.96 11.43 16.77
C SER A 54 -23.16 10.14 16.47
N VAL A 55 -21.82 10.19 16.48
CA VAL A 55 -20.93 9.07 16.16
C VAL A 55 -20.22 8.58 17.42
N VAL A 56 -20.41 7.30 17.74
CA VAL A 56 -19.76 6.61 18.85
C VAL A 56 -18.65 5.72 18.33
N TYR A 57 -17.47 5.85 18.93
CA TYR A 57 -16.37 4.91 18.80
C TYR A 57 -16.55 3.79 19.83
N ILE A 58 -16.41 2.54 19.37
CA ILE A 58 -16.49 1.34 20.20
C ILE A 58 -15.20 0.54 20.01
N GLY A 59 -14.40 0.41 21.07
CA GLY A 59 -13.16 -0.34 21.12
C GLY A 59 -13.26 -1.65 21.91
N HIS A 60 -12.24 -2.48 21.78
CA HIS A 60 -12.10 -3.79 22.45
C HIS A 60 -13.25 -4.77 22.16
N ILE A 61 -13.75 -4.73 20.94
CA ILE A 61 -14.84 -5.61 20.52
C ILE A 61 -14.32 -7.05 20.40
N PRO A 62 -14.97 -8.03 21.08
CA PRO A 62 -14.57 -9.43 21.01
C PRO A 62 -14.80 -10.01 19.61
N HIS A 63 -13.98 -11.01 19.25
CA HIS A 63 -14.08 -11.67 17.96
C HIS A 63 -15.42 -12.41 17.83
N GLY A 64 -16.14 -12.16 16.73
CA GLY A 64 -17.48 -12.71 16.51
C GLY A 64 -18.59 -11.66 16.69
N PHE A 65 -18.32 -10.57 17.40
CA PHE A 65 -19.25 -9.44 17.50
C PHE A 65 -18.98 -8.46 16.36
N TYR A 66 -19.74 -8.61 15.27
CA TYR A 66 -19.53 -7.90 14.01
C TYR A 66 -20.69 -6.97 13.69
N GLU A 67 -20.84 -6.59 12.42
CA GLU A 67 -21.77 -5.56 11.98
C GLU A 67 -23.24 -5.87 12.32
N LYS A 68 -23.68 -7.12 12.21
CA LYS A 68 -25.08 -7.51 12.48
C LYS A 68 -25.38 -7.47 13.97
N GLU A 69 -24.47 -8.00 14.77
CA GLU A 69 -24.56 -8.07 16.22
C GLU A 69 -24.47 -6.68 16.83
N LEU A 70 -23.53 -5.85 16.35
CA LEU A 70 -23.42 -4.43 16.73
C LEU A 70 -24.69 -3.67 16.44
N LYS A 71 -25.24 -3.81 15.23
CA LYS A 71 -26.49 -3.12 14.88
C LYS A 71 -27.63 -3.55 15.80
N GLY A 72 -27.84 -4.86 15.97
CA GLY A 72 -28.92 -5.39 16.81
C GLY A 72 -28.79 -4.95 18.26
N PHE A 73 -27.57 -5.00 18.81
CA PHE A 73 -27.32 -4.63 20.20
C PHE A 73 -27.48 -3.13 20.45
N PHE A 74 -26.89 -2.27 19.60
CA PHE A 74 -26.98 -0.82 19.79
C PHE A 74 -28.35 -0.23 19.39
N SER A 75 -29.16 -0.97 18.63
CA SER A 75 -30.54 -0.60 18.32
C SER A 75 -31.43 -0.49 19.57
N GLN A 76 -31.02 -1.05 20.72
CA GLN A 76 -31.76 -0.93 21.98
C GLN A 76 -31.72 0.48 22.58
N PHE A 77 -30.71 1.28 22.24
CA PHE A 77 -30.57 2.66 22.72
C PHE A 77 -31.32 3.65 21.82
N GLY A 78 -31.42 3.34 20.53
CA GLY A 78 -32.15 4.13 19.54
C GLY A 78 -31.78 3.73 18.11
N ASP A 79 -32.32 4.48 17.15
CA ASP A 79 -32.16 4.17 15.74
C ASP A 79 -30.74 4.43 15.22
N VAL A 80 -30.16 3.38 14.62
CA VAL A 80 -28.80 3.39 14.08
C VAL A 80 -28.84 3.68 12.58
N GLU A 81 -28.39 4.87 12.17
CA GLU A 81 -28.33 5.28 10.77
C GLU A 81 -27.22 4.53 10.01
N ARG A 82 -26.00 4.48 10.58
CA ARG A 82 -24.83 3.85 9.93
C ARG A 82 -23.96 3.15 10.96
N TRP A 83 -23.36 2.03 10.58
CA TRP A 83 -22.41 1.32 11.41
C TRP A 83 -21.27 0.76 10.56
N ARG A 84 -20.09 0.61 11.14
CA ARG A 84 -18.91 0.05 10.45
C ARG A 84 -17.95 -0.59 11.43
N VAL A 85 -17.60 -1.85 11.21
CA VAL A 85 -16.45 -2.49 11.88
C VAL A 85 -15.19 -2.20 11.09
N SER A 86 -14.13 -1.78 11.78
CA SER A 86 -12.84 -1.58 11.14
C SER A 86 -12.16 -2.92 10.88
N ARG A 87 -11.82 -3.18 9.62
CA ARG A 87 -11.19 -4.43 9.17
C ARG A 87 -9.85 -4.16 8.51
N ASN A 88 -8.95 -5.14 8.58
CA ASN A 88 -7.69 -5.11 7.85
C ASN A 88 -7.97 -5.26 6.34
N LYS A 89 -7.52 -4.28 5.53
CA LYS A 89 -7.74 -4.27 4.07
C LYS A 89 -7.14 -5.48 3.35
N ARG A 90 -6.09 -6.09 3.90
CA ARG A 90 -5.41 -7.25 3.29
C ARG A 90 -6.02 -8.58 3.72
N THR A 91 -6.30 -8.76 5.01
CA THR A 91 -6.72 -10.06 5.57
C THR A 91 -8.21 -10.15 5.86
N GLY A 92 -8.96 -9.04 5.80
CA GLY A 92 -10.39 -8.98 6.14
C GLY A 92 -10.74 -9.15 7.62
N ARG A 93 -9.75 -9.48 8.45
CA ARG A 93 -9.93 -9.66 9.90
C ARG A 93 -10.33 -8.34 10.56
N SER A 94 -11.22 -8.41 11.54
CA SER A 94 -11.56 -7.24 12.37
C SER A 94 -10.34 -6.75 13.13
N LYS A 95 -10.24 -5.43 13.31
CA LYS A 95 -9.25 -4.77 14.14
C LYS A 95 -9.71 -4.61 15.60
N GLY A 96 -10.90 -5.07 15.94
CA GLY A 96 -11.44 -5.00 17.31
C GLY A 96 -12.04 -3.65 17.69
N TYR A 97 -12.39 -2.81 16.71
CA TYR A 97 -13.10 -1.56 16.95
C TYR A 97 -14.10 -1.26 15.82
N ALA A 98 -15.11 -0.48 16.15
CA ALA A 98 -16.20 -0.09 15.27
C ALA A 98 -16.64 1.36 15.50
N PHE A 99 -17.38 1.88 14.53
CA PHE A 99 -18.04 3.18 14.61
C PHE A 99 -19.52 2.98 14.36
N VAL A 100 -20.34 3.63 15.18
CA VAL A 100 -21.80 3.60 15.07
C VAL A 100 -22.30 5.05 15.05
N LYS A 101 -23.12 5.38 14.06
CA LYS A 101 -23.79 6.67 13.94
C LYS A 101 -25.26 6.48 14.28
N PHE A 102 -25.69 7.17 15.33
CA PHE A 102 -27.09 7.28 15.71
C PHE A 102 -27.77 8.44 14.98
N GLU A 103 -29.09 8.39 14.91
CA GLU A 103 -29.89 9.51 14.40
C GLU A 103 -29.75 10.75 15.28
N HIS A 104 -29.84 10.57 16.61
CA HIS A 104 -29.76 11.65 17.58
C HIS A 104 -28.42 11.66 18.34
N PRO A 105 -27.80 12.84 18.54
CA PRO A 105 -26.55 12.97 19.29
C PRO A 105 -26.72 12.66 20.79
N GLU A 106 -27.90 12.94 21.36
CA GLU A 106 -28.22 12.63 22.75
C GLU A 106 -28.16 11.12 23.03
N VAL A 107 -28.72 10.32 22.11
CA VAL A 107 -28.67 8.86 22.18
C VAL A 107 -27.23 8.35 22.10
N ALA A 108 -26.39 8.96 21.25
CA ALA A 108 -24.98 8.60 21.13
C ALA A 108 -24.23 8.81 22.46
N LYS A 109 -24.53 9.90 23.18
CA LYS A 109 -23.95 10.19 24.49
C LYS A 109 -24.39 9.20 25.56
N ILE A 110 -25.69 8.94 25.67
CA ILE A 110 -26.25 7.97 26.61
C ILE A 110 -25.68 6.56 26.34
N ALA A 111 -25.64 6.14 25.07
CA ALA A 111 -25.10 4.84 24.70
C ALA A 111 -23.60 4.72 25.02
N ALA A 112 -22.82 5.78 24.84
CA ALA A 112 -21.41 5.78 25.19
C ALA A 112 -21.20 5.66 26.70
N GLU A 113 -21.90 6.46 27.50
CA GLU A 113 -21.80 6.45 28.96
C GLU A 113 -22.28 5.12 29.56
N ALA A 114 -23.37 4.54 29.04
CA ALA A 114 -23.92 3.29 29.54
C ALA A 114 -23.05 2.06 29.21
N MET A 115 -22.33 2.10 28.08
CA MET A 115 -21.57 0.96 27.57
C MET A 115 -20.06 1.05 27.81
N ASP A 116 -19.54 2.17 28.29
CA ASP A 116 -18.13 2.29 28.61
C ASP A 116 -17.77 1.40 29.82
N GLY A 117 -16.77 0.55 29.64
CA GLY A 117 -16.38 -0.44 30.65
C GLY A 117 -17.25 -1.71 30.70
N TYR A 118 -18.26 -1.85 29.83
CA TYR A 118 -19.10 -3.04 29.80
C TYR A 118 -18.29 -4.30 29.50
N HIS A 119 -18.39 -5.32 30.37
CA HIS A 119 -17.65 -6.57 30.23
C HIS A 119 -18.37 -7.53 29.28
N MET A 120 -17.77 -7.78 28.11
CA MET A 120 -18.30 -8.71 27.13
C MET A 120 -17.28 -9.81 26.82
N PHE A 121 -17.62 -11.05 27.18
CA PHE A 121 -16.72 -12.21 27.16
C PHE A 121 -15.45 -11.95 28.00
N LYS A 122 -14.28 -11.83 27.35
CA LYS A 122 -12.97 -11.63 27.99
C LYS A 122 -12.47 -10.19 27.85
N GLN A 123 -13.29 -9.25 27.37
CA GLN A 123 -12.88 -7.89 27.03
C GLN A 123 -13.86 -6.88 27.65
N SER A 124 -13.35 -5.74 28.14
CA SER A 124 -14.17 -4.58 28.50
C SER A 124 -14.28 -3.65 27.30
N LEU A 125 -15.51 -3.35 26.87
CA LEU A 125 -15.76 -2.40 25.80
C LEU A 125 -15.28 -1.00 26.21
N LYS A 126 -14.73 -0.26 25.25
CA LYS A 126 -14.42 1.17 25.40
C LYS A 126 -15.35 1.95 24.50
N CYS A 127 -16.25 2.75 25.06
CA CYS A 127 -17.24 3.49 24.30
C CYS A 127 -17.03 4.99 24.50
N GLN A 128 -16.86 5.74 23.41
CA GLN A 128 -16.61 7.17 23.48
C GLN A 128 -17.31 7.91 22.34
N VAL A 129 -17.96 9.02 22.66
CA VAL A 129 -18.51 9.92 21.63
C VAL A 129 -17.36 10.64 20.92
N MET A 130 -17.41 10.66 19.59
CA MET A 130 -16.44 11.35 18.77
C MET A 130 -16.80 12.83 18.65
N LYS A 131 -15.80 13.70 18.60
CA LYS A 131 -16.01 15.12 18.24
C LYS A 131 -16.28 15.23 16.74
N LYS A 132 -17.08 16.21 16.33
CA LYS A 132 -17.45 16.44 14.91
C LYS A 132 -16.26 16.62 13.97
N ARG A 133 -15.16 17.14 14.48
CA ARG A 133 -13.91 17.33 13.73
C ARG A 133 -13.14 16.05 13.50
N ASP A 134 -13.20 15.13 14.45
CA ASP A 134 -12.46 13.87 14.42
C ASP A 134 -13.17 12.82 13.54
N VAL A 135 -14.44 13.07 13.22
CA VAL A 135 -15.22 12.23 12.31
C VAL A 135 -14.80 12.53 10.86
N HIS A 136 -14.00 11.64 10.28
CA HIS A 136 -13.63 11.74 8.88
C HIS A 136 -14.86 11.64 7.95
N PRO A 137 -14.99 12.47 6.89
CA PRO A 137 -16.14 12.44 5.99
C PRO A 137 -16.41 11.05 5.37
N GLU A 138 -15.33 10.32 5.03
CA GLU A 138 -15.42 8.97 4.46
C GLU A 138 -15.49 7.84 5.50
N LEU A 139 -15.75 8.13 6.77
CA LEU A 139 -15.73 7.12 7.84
C LEU A 139 -16.68 5.96 7.55
N PHE A 140 -17.85 6.25 6.98
CA PHE A 140 -18.87 5.25 6.64
C PHE A 140 -18.88 4.88 5.14
N ASN A 141 -17.89 5.35 4.35
CA ASN A 141 -17.83 4.97 2.95
C ASN A 141 -17.64 3.45 2.82
N LYS A 142 -18.51 2.84 1.99
CA LYS A 142 -18.51 1.40 1.73
C LYS A 142 -18.76 0.54 2.99
N SER A 143 -19.42 1.07 4.02
CA SER A 143 -19.74 0.32 5.25
C SER A 143 -20.55 -0.95 4.99
N ASN A 144 -21.42 -0.94 3.98
CA ASN A 144 -22.29 -2.07 3.62
C ASN A 144 -21.67 -3.01 2.58
N LYS A 145 -20.42 -2.81 2.16
CA LYS A 145 -19.77 -3.69 1.19
C LYS A 145 -19.07 -4.83 1.92
N VAL A 146 -19.40 -6.06 1.53
CA VAL A 146 -18.63 -7.24 1.92
C VAL A 146 -17.22 -7.08 1.38
N LEU A 147 -16.23 -7.08 2.28
CA LEU A 147 -14.83 -6.97 1.88
C LEU A 147 -14.37 -8.31 1.30
N GLU A 148 -14.39 -8.41 -0.01
CA GLU A 148 -13.84 -9.57 -0.72
C GLU A 148 -12.31 -9.55 -0.65
N MET A 149 -11.73 -10.61 -0.07
CA MET A 149 -10.28 -10.77 -0.04
C MET A 149 -9.78 -11.11 -1.44
N LYS A 150 -8.97 -10.21 -2.02
CA LYS A 150 -8.32 -10.49 -3.30
C LYS A 150 -7.32 -11.64 -3.14
N PRO A 151 -7.37 -12.69 -3.97
CA PRO A 151 -6.40 -13.77 -3.93
C PRO A 151 -5.09 -13.30 -4.58
N TRP A 152 -4.29 -12.51 -3.84
CA TRP A 152 -3.07 -11.86 -4.35
C TRP A 152 -2.11 -12.83 -5.03
N ARG A 153 -1.87 -14.01 -4.43
CA ARG A 153 -1.01 -15.05 -5.03
C ARG A 153 -1.52 -15.52 -6.40
N LYS A 154 -2.84 -15.66 -6.55
CA LYS A 154 -3.46 -16.09 -7.81
C LYS A 154 -3.31 -15.00 -8.87
N ILE A 155 -3.60 -13.75 -8.50
CA ILE A 155 -3.46 -12.58 -9.38
C ILE A 155 -2.00 -12.43 -9.83
N GLU A 156 -1.04 -12.56 -8.91
CA GLU A 156 0.38 -12.47 -9.21
C GLU A 156 0.86 -13.62 -10.09
N ALA A 157 0.42 -14.85 -9.81
CA ALA A 157 0.70 -16.01 -10.66
C ALA A 157 0.13 -15.83 -12.08
N GLU A 158 -1.10 -15.34 -12.20
CA GLU A 158 -1.73 -15.02 -13.49
C GLU A 158 -0.95 -13.94 -14.24
N GLN A 159 -0.50 -12.88 -13.56
CA GLN A 159 0.30 -11.81 -14.16
C GLN A 159 1.68 -12.29 -14.62
N HIS A 160 2.36 -13.10 -13.80
CA HIS A 160 3.66 -13.67 -14.14
C HIS A 160 3.58 -14.69 -15.28
N ASN A 161 2.55 -15.53 -15.24
CA ASN A 161 2.32 -16.57 -16.24
C ASN A 161 1.62 -16.04 -17.50
N LYS A 162 1.16 -14.78 -17.49
CA LYS A 162 0.52 -14.14 -18.64
C LYS A 162 1.44 -14.21 -19.84
N GLN A 163 0.93 -14.76 -20.94
CA GLN A 163 1.69 -14.82 -22.18
C GLN A 163 1.98 -13.40 -22.68
N ARG A 164 3.22 -13.17 -23.10
CA ARG A 164 3.67 -11.87 -23.60
C ARG A 164 3.06 -11.59 -24.97
N THR A 165 2.68 -10.34 -25.21
CA THR A 165 2.25 -9.92 -26.55
C THR A 165 3.42 -9.99 -27.54
N PRO A 166 3.15 -10.10 -28.86
CA PRO A 166 4.20 -10.17 -29.87
C PRO A 166 5.14 -8.95 -29.82
N GLU A 167 4.60 -7.75 -29.60
CA GLU A 167 5.39 -6.51 -29.44
C GLU A 167 6.31 -6.55 -28.22
N GLN A 168 5.81 -7.04 -27.08
CA GLN A 168 6.62 -7.21 -25.87
C GLN A 168 7.72 -8.26 -26.06
N ALA A 169 7.45 -9.31 -26.84
CA ALA A 169 8.46 -10.30 -27.22
C ALA A 169 9.56 -9.69 -28.11
N GLN A 170 9.19 -8.86 -29.09
CA GLN A 170 10.14 -8.12 -29.94
C GLN A 170 11.01 -7.18 -29.11
N GLN A 171 10.43 -6.40 -28.20
CA GLN A 171 11.21 -5.51 -27.32
C GLN A 171 12.19 -6.29 -26.43
N ARG A 172 11.79 -7.46 -25.89
CA ARG A 172 12.70 -8.33 -25.14
C ARG A 172 13.85 -8.82 -26.00
N ASN A 173 13.56 -9.24 -27.24
CA ASN A 173 14.55 -9.71 -28.20
C ASN A 173 15.55 -8.60 -28.54
N LEU A 174 15.08 -7.38 -28.81
CA LEU A 174 15.95 -6.21 -29.02
C LEU A 174 16.84 -5.92 -27.81
N ARG A 175 16.29 -5.98 -26.58
CA ARG A 175 17.07 -5.83 -25.34
C ARG A 175 18.10 -6.94 -25.19
N ALA A 176 17.79 -8.17 -25.58
CA ALA A 176 18.72 -9.30 -25.56
C ALA A 176 19.88 -9.09 -26.56
N ILE A 177 19.58 -8.69 -27.79
CA ILE A 177 20.58 -8.37 -28.83
C ILE A 177 21.50 -7.23 -28.36
N LYS A 178 20.94 -6.18 -27.75
CA LYS A 178 21.76 -5.07 -27.22
C LYS A 178 22.73 -5.53 -26.12
N ARG A 179 22.28 -6.41 -25.22
CA ARG A 179 23.16 -6.99 -24.18
C ARG A 179 24.24 -7.89 -24.78
N ASP A 180 23.90 -8.63 -25.82
CA ASP A 180 24.83 -9.53 -26.50
C ASP A 180 25.95 -8.75 -27.21
N LYS A 181 25.59 -7.67 -27.93
CA LYS A 181 26.58 -6.75 -28.52
C LYS A 181 27.55 -6.17 -27.49
N ARG A 182 27.03 -5.76 -26.32
CA ARG A 182 27.88 -5.25 -25.22
C ARG A 182 28.83 -6.34 -24.70
N ARG A 183 28.37 -7.58 -24.60
CA ARG A 183 29.20 -8.73 -24.19
C ARG A 183 30.29 -9.02 -25.23
N LEU A 184 29.97 -9.00 -26.52
CA LEU A 184 30.95 -9.21 -27.60
C LEU A 184 32.05 -8.14 -27.59
N GLN A 185 31.67 -6.86 -27.44
CA GLN A 185 32.63 -5.77 -27.29
C GLN A 185 33.57 -5.97 -26.10
N GLN A 186 33.05 -6.47 -24.97
CA GLN A 186 33.87 -6.79 -23.80
C GLN A 186 34.85 -7.94 -24.06
N ILE A 187 34.40 -9.01 -24.72
CA ILE A 187 35.24 -10.17 -25.08
C ILE A 187 36.37 -9.72 -26.04
N GLN A 188 36.03 -8.94 -27.06
CA GLN A 188 37.00 -8.40 -28.01
C GLN A 188 38.00 -7.48 -27.32
N SER A 189 37.55 -6.62 -26.41
CA SER A 189 38.44 -5.75 -25.63
C SER A 189 39.37 -6.51 -24.68
N ALA A 190 38.97 -7.71 -24.26
CA ALA A 190 39.78 -8.59 -23.42
C ALA A 190 40.81 -9.41 -24.23
N GLY A 191 40.86 -9.25 -25.56
CA GLY A 191 41.81 -9.95 -26.43
C GLY A 191 41.54 -11.45 -26.55
N LEU A 192 40.30 -11.88 -26.30
CA LEU A 192 39.91 -13.29 -26.42
C LEU A 192 39.25 -13.53 -27.78
N ASP A 193 39.87 -14.39 -28.59
CA ASP A 193 39.26 -14.90 -29.83
C ASP A 193 38.20 -15.95 -29.49
N PHE A 194 37.02 -15.47 -29.11
CA PHE A 194 35.87 -16.32 -28.82
C PHE A 194 34.76 -16.07 -29.85
N GLU A 195 34.66 -16.97 -30.81
CA GLU A 195 33.65 -16.94 -31.86
C GLU A 195 32.33 -17.52 -31.33
N TYR A 196 31.28 -16.69 -31.32
CA TYR A 196 29.93 -17.10 -30.89
C TYR A 196 28.88 -16.62 -31.89
N GLU A 197 27.98 -17.52 -32.25
CA GLU A 197 26.85 -17.25 -33.15
C GLU A 197 25.89 -16.25 -32.51
N SER A 198 25.73 -15.08 -33.13
CA SER A 198 25.09 -13.94 -32.50
C SER A 198 23.62 -14.21 -32.19
N LEU A 199 23.13 -13.70 -31.06
CA LEU A 199 21.69 -13.79 -30.73
C LEU A 199 20.79 -13.15 -31.80
N GLN A 200 21.36 -12.28 -32.64
CA GLN A 200 20.68 -11.62 -33.75
C GLN A 200 20.41 -12.59 -34.94
N GLU A 201 21.24 -13.62 -35.13
CA GLU A 201 21.07 -14.64 -36.17
C GLU A 201 20.11 -15.77 -35.77
N LYS A 202 20.06 -16.09 -34.47
CA LYS A 202 19.16 -17.14 -33.92
C LYS A 202 17.70 -16.71 -33.78
N LEU A 203 17.42 -15.42 -33.71
CA LEU A 203 16.07 -14.92 -33.54
C LEU A 203 15.38 -14.79 -34.92
N PRO A 204 14.14 -15.28 -35.08
CA PRO A 204 13.42 -15.15 -36.34
C PRO A 204 13.25 -13.66 -36.70
N LYS A 205 13.55 -13.31 -37.96
CA LYS A 205 13.55 -11.92 -38.47
C LYS A 205 12.16 -11.28 -38.58
N GLY A 206 11.09 -11.96 -38.14
CA GLY A 206 9.71 -11.49 -38.22
C GLY A 206 8.85 -11.90 -37.01
N PRO A 207 7.67 -11.27 -36.82
CA PRO A 207 6.73 -11.64 -35.77
C PRO A 207 6.25 -13.08 -35.99
N THR A 208 6.68 -14.00 -35.15
CA THR A 208 6.20 -15.39 -35.17
C THR A 208 4.81 -15.46 -34.56
N HIS A 209 3.77 -15.28 -35.39
CA HIS A 209 2.40 -15.59 -35.02
C HIS A 209 2.13 -17.07 -35.39
N LYS A 210 1.97 -17.95 -34.40
CA LYS A 210 1.33 -19.25 -34.62
C LYS A 210 -0.16 -19.07 -34.35
N LYS A 211 -0.98 -19.08 -35.40
CA LYS A 211 -2.44 -19.25 -35.26
C LYS A 211 -2.66 -20.74 -34.91
N PHE A 212 -3.27 -20.99 -33.77
CA PHE A 212 -3.91 -22.26 -33.45
C PHE A 212 -5.39 -22.12 -33.77
#